data_AF-A0AAD8KCJ8-F1
#
_entry.id   AF-A0AAD8KCJ8-F1
#
_cell.length_a   1.000
_cell.length_b   1.000
_cell.length_c   1.000
_cell.angle_alpha   90.00
_cell.angle_beta   90.00
_cell.angle_gamma   90.00
#
_symmetry.space_group_name_H-M   'P 1'
#
loop_
_entity.id
_entity.type
_entity.pdbx_description
1 polymer ?
#
loop_
_entity_poly.entity_id
_entity_poly.type
_entity_poly.pdbx_seq_one_letter_code
_entity_poly.pdbx_strand_id
1 'polypeptide(L)'
;MSETKNLKYVGGDMFSSIPSADAIFFKNVLHNWSDDNVLHILKLCREAIRYVGDDDKKLGKVIIIDMVIDEERDRHEITETKRVFDMLIVDDGFDYRKRKDKG
;
A
#
# COMPACT_ATOMS: atom_id res chain seq x y z
N MET A 1 -17.93 -5.89 13.51
CA MET A 1 -17.76 -6.87 12.41
C MET A 1 -17.54 -8.23 13.04
N SER A 2 -18.22 -9.29 12.58
CA SER A 2 -18.03 -10.64 13.11
C SER A 2 -16.81 -11.29 12.45
N GLU A 3 -15.85 -11.75 13.27
CA GLU A 3 -14.72 -12.54 12.78
C GLU A 3 -15.17 -13.94 12.33
N THR A 4 -14.40 -14.55 11.44
CA THR A 4 -14.57 -15.97 11.08
C THR A 4 -13.28 -16.72 11.38
N LYS A 5 -13.29 -18.06 11.26
CA LYS A 5 -12.09 -18.89 11.49
C LYS A 5 -10.86 -18.43 10.69
N ASN A 6 -11.07 -17.91 9.48
CA ASN A 6 -9.99 -17.55 8.53
C ASN A 6 -9.92 -16.04 8.25
N LEU A 7 -10.70 -15.21 8.94
CA LEU A 7 -10.71 -13.76 8.75
C LEU A 7 -10.77 -13.07 10.11
N LYS A 8 -9.71 -12.32 10.40
CA LYS A 8 -9.58 -11.50 11.61
C LYS A 8 -9.34 -10.06 11.21
N TYR A 9 -9.87 -9.14 12.00
CA TYR A 9 -9.68 -7.71 11.79
C TYR A 9 -8.70 -7.18 12.84
N VAL A 10 -7.62 -6.56 12.39
CA VAL A 10 -6.60 -5.98 13.27
C VAL A 10 -6.58 -4.48 13.03
N GLY A 11 -6.97 -3.71 14.04
CA GLY A 11 -6.78 -2.26 14.04
C GLY A 11 -5.31 -1.93 14.31
N GLY A 12 -4.78 -0.90 13.65
CA GLY A 12 -3.40 -0.49 13.84
C GLY A 12 -2.98 0.62 12.90
N ASP A 13 -1.69 0.92 12.94
CA ASP A 13 -1.04 1.92 12.10
C ASP A 13 0.10 1.26 11.32
N MET A 14 -0.02 1.25 9.99
CA MET A 14 0.98 0.64 9.09
C MET A 14 2.31 1.41 9.05
N PHE A 15 2.35 2.66 9.54
CA PHE A 15 3.60 3.40 9.73
C PHE A 15 4.35 2.96 10.99
N SER A 16 3.65 2.31 11.92
CA SER A 16 4.19 1.82 13.17
C SER A 16 4.57 0.34 13.09
N SER A 17 3.66 -0.52 12.62
CA SER A 17 3.92 -1.97 12.52
C SER A 17 2.97 -2.66 11.53
N ILE A 18 3.44 -3.73 10.89
CA ILE A 18 2.63 -4.58 10.02
C ILE A 18 2.63 -6.01 10.60
N PRO A 19 1.46 -6.66 10.76
CA PRO A 19 1.39 -8.04 11.24
C PRO A 19 2.19 -9.01 10.36
N SER A 20 2.85 -9.98 10.99
CA SER A 20 3.59 -11.04 10.28
C SER A 20 2.64 -11.85 9.39
N ALA A 21 3.04 -12.08 8.14
CA ALA A 21 2.26 -12.84 7.17
C ALA A 21 3.13 -13.42 6.04
N ASP A 22 2.64 -14.46 5.38
CA ASP A 22 3.28 -15.04 4.19
C ASP A 22 3.25 -14.07 2.99
N ALA A 23 2.22 -13.22 2.94
CA ALA A 23 2.08 -12.18 1.94
C ALA A 23 1.40 -10.94 2.52
N ILE A 24 1.85 -9.77 2.06
CA ILE A 24 1.25 -8.47 2.38
C ILE A 24 0.65 -7.92 1.09
N PHE A 25 -0.61 -7.49 1.16
CA PHE A 25 -1.38 -7.04 0.01
C PHE A 25 -1.85 -5.60 0.20
N PHE A 26 -1.41 -4.70 -0.68
CA PHE A 26 -1.89 -3.33 -0.76
C PHE A 26 -2.70 -3.14 -2.03
N LYS A 27 -3.93 -2.65 -1.89
CA LYS A 27 -4.79 -2.26 -3.00
C LYS A 27 -5.16 -0.80 -2.85
N ASN A 28 -4.71 0.05 -3.77
CA ASN A 28 -4.99 1.48 -3.78
C ASN A 28 -4.64 2.15 -2.42
N VAL A 29 -3.43 1.89 -1.92
CA VAL A 29 -2.94 2.46 -0.64
C VAL A 29 -1.67 3.26 -0.83
N LEU A 30 -0.70 2.74 -1.59
CA LEU A 30 0.64 3.32 -1.63
C LEU A 30 0.67 4.66 -2.37
N HIS A 31 -0.16 4.85 -3.41
CA HIS A 31 -0.26 6.13 -4.12
C HIS A 31 -0.73 7.31 -3.25
N ASN A 32 -1.33 7.08 -2.08
CA ASN A 32 -1.78 8.17 -1.20
C ASN A 32 -0.64 8.82 -0.40
N TRP A 33 0.58 8.28 -0.47
CA TRP A 33 1.69 8.68 0.38
C TRP A 33 2.89 9.14 -0.43
N SER A 34 3.74 9.98 0.18
CA SER A 34 5.01 10.38 -0.42
C SER A 34 5.97 9.19 -0.54
N ASP A 35 6.94 9.28 -1.44
CA ASP A 35 7.94 8.25 -1.66
C ASP A 35 8.66 7.84 -0.36
N ASP A 36 9.03 8.79 0.50
CA ASP A 36 9.67 8.50 1.80
C ASP A 36 8.78 7.63 2.71
N ASN A 37 7.47 7.93 2.72
CA ASN A 37 6.48 7.19 3.48
C ASN A 37 6.24 5.81 2.88
N VAL A 38 6.18 5.69 1.55
CA VAL A 38 6.08 4.40 0.86
C VAL A 38 7.31 3.55 1.14
N LEU A 39 8.52 4.12 1.07
CA LEU A 39 9.77 3.42 1.40
C LEU A 39 9.79 2.93 2.86
N HIS A 40 9.28 3.73 3.79
CA HIS A 40 9.13 3.34 5.20
C HIS A 40 8.17 2.14 5.34
N ILE A 41 6.99 2.20 4.72
CA ILE A 41 6.02 1.09 4.74
C ILE A 41 6.62 -0.18 4.14
N LEU A 42 7.33 -0.09 3.00
CA LEU A 42 7.95 -1.24 2.35
C LEU A 42 9.07 -1.87 3.19
N LYS A 43 9.81 -1.08 3.99
CA LYS A 43 10.77 -1.60 4.98
C LYS A 43 10.08 -2.41 6.08
N LEU A 44 8.98 -1.90 6.63
CA LEU A 44 8.17 -2.63 7.61
C LEU A 44 7.59 -3.93 7.02
N CYS A 45 7.18 -3.92 5.76
CA CYS A 45 6.73 -5.13 5.06
C CYS A 45 7.83 -6.19 4.99
N ARG A 46 9.06 -5.76 4.67
CA ARG A 46 10.22 -6.64 4.62
C ARG A 46 10.50 -7.28 5.97
N GLU A 47 10.31 -6.57 7.07
CA GLU A 47 10.48 -7.12 8.42
C GLU A 47 9.37 -8.13 8.75
N ALA A 48 8.11 -7.81 8.43
CA ALA A 48 6.95 -8.66 8.70
C ALA A 48 6.94 -9.98 7.89
N ILE A 49 7.59 -10.02 6.73
CA ILE A 49 7.65 -11.21 5.85
C ILE A 49 8.74 -12.22 6.27
N ARG A 50 9.75 -11.81 7.05
CA ARG A 50 10.98 -12.61 7.27
C ARG A 50 10.84 -13.79 8.22
N TYR A 51 9.67 -14.04 8.81
CA TYR A 51 9.51 -14.99 9.92
C TYR A 51 8.96 -16.38 9.53
N VAL A 52 9.05 -16.80 8.27
CA VAL A 52 8.52 -18.10 7.82
C VAL A 52 9.62 -19.18 7.70
N GLY A 53 10.11 -19.65 8.86
CA GLY A 53 10.76 -20.97 9.03
C GLY A 53 12.29 -21.08 8.81
N ASP A 54 12.91 -22.07 9.49
CA ASP A 54 14.34 -22.46 9.44
C ASP A 54 14.79 -23.07 8.09
N ASP A 55 13.86 -23.31 7.17
CA ASP A 55 14.15 -23.83 5.84
C ASP A 55 14.21 -22.68 4.83
N ASP A 56 15.37 -22.54 4.21
CA ASP A 56 15.88 -21.51 3.29
C ASP A 56 15.06 -21.29 1.98
N LYS A 57 13.73 -21.47 1.98
CA LYS A 57 12.92 -21.60 0.74
C LYS A 57 11.58 -20.89 0.69
N LYS A 58 11.11 -20.20 1.74
CA LYS A 58 9.88 -19.37 1.65
C LYS A 58 10.17 -17.88 1.77
N LEU A 59 10.52 -17.27 0.65
CA LEU A 59 10.44 -15.81 0.50
C LEU A 59 8.96 -15.41 0.44
N GLY A 60 8.43 -14.82 1.52
CA GLY A 60 7.12 -14.19 1.45
C GLY A 60 7.12 -12.97 0.50
N LYS A 61 5.93 -12.46 0.18
CA LYS A 61 5.74 -11.54 -0.95
C LYS A 61 4.98 -10.28 -0.55
N VAL A 62 5.37 -9.15 -1.11
CA VAL A 62 4.53 -7.94 -1.12
C VAL A 62 3.84 -7.85 -2.48
N ILE A 63 2.51 -7.75 -2.47
CA ILE A 63 1.68 -7.64 -3.66
C ILE A 63 1.03 -6.26 -3.64
N ILE A 64 1.27 -5.49 -4.71
CA ILE A 64 0.77 -4.13 -4.86
C ILE A 64 -0.16 -4.10 -6.06
N ILE A 65 -1.40 -3.69 -5.84
CA ILE A 65 -2.35 -3.33 -6.89
C ILE A 65 -2.52 -1.83 -6.84
N ASP A 66 -1.89 -1.17 -7.81
CA ASP A 66 -1.96 0.27 -7.99
C ASP A 66 -1.83 0.63 -9.48
N MET A 67 -2.15 1.88 -9.84
CA MET A 67 -1.94 2.36 -11.19
C MET A 67 -0.46 2.62 -11.45
N VAL A 68 0.01 2.11 -12.59
CA VAL A 68 1.34 2.40 -13.13
C VAL A 68 1.12 3.19 -14.41
N ILE A 69 1.59 4.43 -14.45
CA ILE A 69 1.59 5.25 -15.67
C ILE A 69 2.78 4.81 -16.52
N ASP A 70 2.51 4.33 -17.73
CA ASP A 70 3.53 3.90 -18.69
C ASP A 70 3.18 4.46 -20.07
N GLU A 71 3.68 5.66 -20.36
CA GLU A 71 3.32 6.41 -21.59
C GLU A 71 3.73 5.70 -22.88
N GLU A 72 4.68 4.76 -22.81
CA GLU A 72 5.14 3.99 -23.97
C GLU A 72 4.21 2.82 -24.28
N ARG A 73 3.62 2.21 -23.24
CA ARG A 73 2.77 1.01 -23.38
C ARG A 73 1.27 1.32 -23.33
N ASP A 74 0.89 2.38 -22.65
CA ASP A 74 -0.50 2.78 -22.50
C ASP A 74 -1.04 3.40 -23.79
N ARG A 75 -2.31 3.14 -24.10
CA ARG A 75 -3.02 3.96 -25.09
C ARG A 75 -3.21 5.36 -24.55
N HIS A 76 -3.23 6.36 -25.44
CA HIS A 76 -3.37 7.76 -25.07
C HIS A 76 -4.53 8.02 -24.09
N GLU A 77 -5.70 7.43 -24.31
CA GLU A 77 -6.85 7.64 -23.42
C GLU A 77 -6.65 7.05 -22.02
N ILE A 78 -5.89 5.95 -21.92
CA ILE A 78 -5.54 5.32 -20.65
C ILE A 78 -4.55 6.19 -19.90
N THR A 79 -3.52 6.69 -20.59
CA THR A 79 -2.54 7.62 -20.01
C THR A 79 -3.22 8.85 -19.44
N GLU A 80 -4.11 9.48 -20.22
CA GLU A 80 -4.85 10.66 -19.78
C GLU A 80 -5.77 10.35 -18.58
N THR A 81 -6.44 9.20 -18.57
CA THR A 81 -7.26 8.79 -17.42
C THR A 81 -6.41 8.57 -16.16
N LYS A 82 -5.26 7.91 -16.28
CA LYS A 82 -4.34 7.70 -15.14
C LYS A 82 -3.78 9.04 -14.63
N ARG A 83 -3.50 10.00 -15.52
CA ARG A 83 -3.09 11.37 -15.14
C ARG A 83 -4.19 12.12 -14.41
N VAL A 84 -5.44 12.03 -14.87
CA VAL A 84 -6.58 12.61 -14.15
C VAL A 84 -6.70 12.00 -12.75
N PHE A 85 -6.51 10.68 -12.63
CA PHE A 85 -6.52 10.03 -11.32
C PHE A 85 -5.38 10.51 -10.42
N ASP A 86 -4.17 10.67 -10.96
CA ASP A 86 -3.02 11.21 -10.22
C ASP A 86 -3.31 12.61 -9.67
N MET A 87 -3.89 13.50 -10.50
CA MET A 87 -4.33 14.82 -10.06
C MET A 87 -5.39 14.75 -8.94
N LEU A 88 -6.33 13.80 -9.00
CA LEU A 88 -7.35 13.61 -7.96
C LEU A 88 -6.75 13.15 -6.62
N ILE A 89 -5.77 12.24 -6.64
CA ILE A 89 -5.08 11.78 -5.42
C ILE A 89 -4.39 12.95 -4.71
N VAL A 90 -3.78 13.87 -5.45
CA VAL A 90 -3.10 15.03 -4.87
C VAL A 90 -4.08 15.93 -4.12
N ASP A 91 -5.29 16.14 -4.67
CA ASP A 91 -6.35 16.93 -4.05
C ASP A 91 -6.94 16.23 -2.81
N ASP A 92 -7.26 14.94 -2.92
CA ASP A 92 -7.73 14.12 -1.78
C ASP A 92 -6.68 14.06 -0.67
N GLY A 93 -5.41 13.90 -1.03
CA GLY A 93 -4.29 13.92 -0.08
C GLY A 93 -4.07 15.30 0.55
N PHE A 94 -4.38 16.39 -0.16
CA PHE A 94 -4.37 17.75 0.39
C PHE A 94 -5.51 17.96 1.40
N ASP A 95 -6.72 17.53 1.07
CA ASP A 95 -7.86 17.64 1.99
C ASP A 95 -7.69 16.75 3.23
N TYR A 96 -7.18 15.53 3.06
CA TYR A 96 -6.86 14.64 4.18
C TYR A 96 -5.80 15.24 5.13
N ARG A 97 -4.72 15.82 4.59
CA ARG A 97 -3.70 16.52 5.39
C ARG A 97 -4.29 17.71 6.16
N LYS A 98 -5.12 18.53 5.51
CA LYS A 98 -5.82 19.64 6.16
C LYS A 98 -6.73 19.21 7.32
N ARG A 99 -7.36 18.02 7.22
CA ARG A 99 -8.20 17.49 8.30
C ARG A 99 -7.36 17.03 9.49
N LYS A 100 -6.18 16.45 9.25
CA LYS A 100 -5.26 16.02 10.32
C LYS A 100 -4.67 17.21 11.09
N ASP A 101 -4.36 18.32 10.41
CA ASP A 101 -3.80 19.52 11.04
C ASP A 101 -4.81 20.32 11.89
N LYS A 102 -6.10 19.95 11.84
CA LYS A 102 -7.19 20.57 12.62
C LYS A 102 -7.66 19.72 13.82
N GLY A 103 -7.06 18.55 14.05
CA GLY A 103 -7.43 17.59 15.09
C GLY A 103 -6.51 17.60 16.29
#